data_AF-A0A950WBT0-F1
#
_entry.id   AF-A0A950WBT0-F1
#
_cell.length_a   1.000
_cell.length_b   1.000
_cell.length_c   1.000
_cell.angle_alpha   90.00
_cell.angle_beta   90.00
_cell.angle_gamma   90.00
#
_symmetry.space_group_name_H-M   'P 1'
#
loop_
_entity.id
_entity.type
_entity.pdbx_description
1 polymer ?
#
loop_
_entity_poly.entity_id
_entity_poly.type
_entity_poly.pdbx_seq_one_letter_code
_entity_poly.pdbx_strand_id
1 'polypeptide(L)'
;MLSQPALADSEADRLREALRSTTAQLRQLEDERTALQAKVAGFDRERAAAKAQVDAAKAEVREIRKEQREAVEEFNKRLTERDETLEKWKAAYEQAATVARSKDAERAKFEGEANTYKASTKGCVAKNGQLLKAGRELLQRYQEVTIGDMILGREPVVGLRRVEIQNTIQDTRDKMLDQKVTP
;
A
#
# COMPACT_ATOMS: atom_id res chain seq x y z
N MET A 1 -13.39 -106.47 79.81
CA MET A 1 -13.64 -105.01 79.78
C MET A 1 -12.30 -104.31 79.69
N LEU A 2 -12.25 -103.14 79.01
CA LEU A 2 -11.11 -102.23 78.77
C LEU A 2 -10.44 -102.34 77.38
N SER A 3 -11.10 -101.78 76.36
CA SER A 3 -10.48 -101.31 75.11
C SER A 3 -11.29 -100.14 74.54
N GLN A 4 -11.20 -98.98 75.18
CA GLN A 4 -11.84 -97.72 74.77
C GLN A 4 -10.98 -96.43 74.82
N PRO A 5 -9.68 -96.38 75.23
CA PRO A 5 -8.95 -95.10 75.21
C PRO A 5 -8.40 -94.70 73.82
N ALA A 6 -8.06 -95.66 72.94
CA ALA A 6 -7.33 -95.36 71.70
C ALA A 6 -8.17 -94.71 70.57
N LEU A 7 -9.49 -94.99 70.50
CA LEU A 7 -10.37 -94.37 69.50
C LEU A 7 -10.72 -92.92 69.84
N ALA A 8 -10.92 -92.61 71.12
CA ALA A 8 -11.19 -91.26 71.61
C ALA A 8 -9.99 -90.33 71.42
N ASP A 9 -8.76 -90.84 71.58
CA ASP A 9 -7.53 -90.09 71.25
C ASP A 9 -7.45 -89.77 69.75
N SER A 10 -7.84 -90.70 68.86
CA SER A 10 -7.77 -90.49 67.41
C SER A 10 -8.75 -89.44 66.87
N GLU A 11 -9.96 -89.33 67.46
CA GLU A 11 -10.94 -88.31 67.09
C GLU A 11 -10.55 -86.94 67.65
N ALA A 12 -10.02 -86.89 68.87
CA ALA A 12 -9.47 -85.68 69.45
C ALA A 12 -8.29 -85.13 68.64
N ASP A 13 -7.43 -86.00 68.11
CA ASP A 13 -6.31 -85.59 67.26
C ASP A 13 -6.75 -85.08 65.89
N ARG A 14 -7.77 -85.69 65.27
CA ARG A 14 -8.38 -85.16 64.03
C ARG A 14 -9.00 -83.78 64.23
N LEU A 15 -9.69 -83.56 65.34
CA LEU A 15 -10.28 -82.25 65.67
C LEU A 15 -9.20 -81.19 65.93
N ARG A 16 -8.10 -81.56 66.60
CA ARG A 16 -6.94 -80.67 66.78
C ARG A 16 -6.30 -80.31 65.45
N GLU A 17 -6.14 -81.28 64.55
CA GLU A 17 -5.56 -81.03 63.24
C GLU A 17 -6.46 -80.17 62.35
N ALA A 18 -7.78 -80.44 62.36
CA ALA A 18 -8.77 -79.59 61.70
C ALA A 18 -8.73 -78.15 62.26
N LEU A 19 -8.62 -77.99 63.58
CA LEU A 19 -8.51 -76.68 64.22
C LEU A 19 -7.20 -75.96 63.84
N ARG A 20 -6.07 -76.67 63.75
CA ARG A 20 -4.80 -76.08 63.27
C ARG A 20 -4.91 -75.65 61.82
N SER A 21 -5.49 -76.48 60.96
CA SER A 21 -5.72 -76.17 59.55
C SER A 21 -6.64 -74.95 59.36
N THR A 22 -7.75 -74.87 60.08
CA THR A 22 -8.67 -73.72 60.00
C THR A 22 -8.04 -72.44 60.55
N THR A 23 -7.24 -72.55 61.61
CA THR A 23 -6.47 -71.41 62.14
C THR A 23 -5.43 -70.91 61.14
N ALA A 24 -4.75 -71.82 60.43
CA ALA A 24 -3.80 -71.47 59.38
C ALA A 24 -4.49 -70.80 58.18
N GLN A 25 -5.65 -71.33 57.75
CA GLN A 25 -6.46 -70.72 56.69
C GLN A 25 -7.00 -69.34 57.08
N LEU A 26 -7.43 -69.15 58.33
CA LEU A 26 -7.90 -67.86 58.82
C LEU A 26 -6.79 -66.82 58.77
N ARG A 27 -5.58 -67.16 59.23
CA ARG A 27 -4.42 -66.27 59.14
C ARG A 27 -4.08 -65.92 57.69
N GLN A 28 -4.09 -66.90 56.80
CA GLN A 28 -3.84 -66.66 55.37
C GLN A 28 -4.89 -65.70 54.78
N LEU A 29 -6.18 -65.88 55.08
CA LEU A 29 -7.24 -65.00 54.61
C LEU A 29 -7.15 -63.59 55.22
N GLU A 30 -6.72 -63.47 56.49
CA GLU A 30 -6.45 -62.18 57.14
C GLU A 30 -5.28 -61.44 56.48
N ASP A 31 -4.21 -62.15 56.12
CA ASP A 31 -3.06 -61.62 55.39
C ASP A 31 -3.47 -61.18 53.97
N GLU A 32 -4.23 -62.02 53.26
CA GLU A 32 -4.78 -61.69 51.94
C GLU A 32 -5.73 -60.48 51.99
N ARG A 33 -6.61 -60.40 52.99
CA ARG A 33 -7.49 -59.25 53.21
C ARG A 33 -6.67 -57.98 53.42
N THR A 34 -5.63 -58.04 54.25
CA THR A 34 -4.77 -56.89 54.55
C THR A 34 -4.01 -56.45 53.30
N ALA A 35 -3.49 -57.40 52.52
CA ALA A 35 -2.82 -57.13 51.25
C ALA A 35 -3.77 -56.51 50.21
N LEU A 36 -5.00 -57.01 50.09
CA LEU A 36 -6.02 -56.44 49.20
C LEU A 36 -6.45 -55.05 49.65
N GLN A 37 -6.63 -54.82 50.95
CA GLN A 37 -6.97 -53.51 51.50
C GLN A 37 -5.87 -52.48 51.22
N ALA A 38 -4.59 -52.88 51.33
CA ALA A 38 -3.47 -52.04 50.94
C ALA A 38 -3.46 -51.73 49.43
N LYS A 39 -3.76 -52.71 48.57
CA LYS A 39 -3.88 -52.51 47.12
C LYS A 39 -5.01 -51.56 46.74
N VAL A 40 -6.20 -51.71 47.35
CA VAL A 40 -7.34 -50.80 47.13
C VAL A 40 -6.97 -49.37 47.54
N ALA A 41 -6.36 -49.20 48.72
CA ALA A 41 -5.88 -47.89 49.14
C ALA A 41 -4.83 -47.30 48.19
N GLY A 42 -3.97 -48.14 47.60
CA GLY A 42 -3.04 -47.74 46.54
C GLY A 42 -3.76 -47.25 45.27
N PHE A 43 -4.69 -48.04 44.75
CA PHE A 43 -5.47 -47.67 43.56
C PHE A 43 -6.34 -46.44 43.78
N ASP A 44 -6.91 -46.24 44.97
CA ASP A 44 -7.69 -45.04 45.28
C ASP A 44 -6.81 -43.78 45.27
N ARG A 45 -5.57 -43.87 45.76
CA ARG A 45 -4.59 -42.78 45.69
C ARG A 45 -4.18 -42.49 44.25
N GLU A 46 -3.88 -43.52 43.45
CA GLU A 46 -3.55 -43.37 42.03
C GLU A 46 -4.71 -42.77 41.24
N ARG A 47 -5.94 -43.22 41.50
CA ARG A 47 -7.16 -42.69 40.88
C ARG A 47 -7.38 -41.23 41.23
N ALA A 48 -7.17 -40.84 42.49
CA ALA A 48 -7.27 -39.46 42.92
C ALA A 48 -6.21 -38.58 42.25
N ALA A 49 -4.96 -39.06 42.17
CA ALA A 49 -3.87 -38.36 41.50
C ALA A 49 -4.12 -38.20 40.00
N ALA A 50 -4.52 -39.27 39.31
CA ALA A 50 -4.85 -39.25 37.89
C ALA A 50 -6.03 -38.30 37.60
N LYS A 51 -7.06 -38.30 38.46
CA LYS A 51 -8.19 -37.36 38.33
C LYS A 51 -7.73 -35.91 38.48
N ALA A 52 -6.89 -35.62 39.47
CA ALA A 52 -6.33 -34.28 39.65
C ALA A 52 -5.50 -33.83 38.44
N GLN A 53 -4.68 -34.71 37.86
CA GLN A 53 -3.92 -34.42 36.64
C GLN A 53 -4.84 -34.16 35.43
N VAL A 54 -5.89 -34.96 35.25
CA VAL A 54 -6.86 -34.74 34.17
C VAL A 54 -7.59 -33.41 34.33
N ASP A 55 -7.99 -33.06 35.55
CA ASP A 55 -8.70 -31.80 35.81
C ASP A 55 -7.76 -30.60 35.60
N ALA A 56 -6.49 -30.70 36.01
CA ALA A 56 -5.46 -29.69 35.74
C ALA A 56 -5.20 -29.53 34.23
N ALA A 57 -4.99 -30.63 33.50
CA ALA A 57 -4.78 -30.59 32.05
C ALA A 57 -5.99 -30.04 31.30
N LYS A 58 -7.22 -30.33 31.76
CA LYS A 58 -8.44 -29.73 31.20
C LYS A 58 -8.51 -28.23 31.44
N ALA A 59 -8.09 -27.75 32.60
CA ALA A 59 -8.03 -26.32 32.90
C ALA A 59 -7.01 -25.63 31.99
N GLU A 60 -5.81 -26.18 31.87
CA GLU A 60 -4.76 -25.67 30.98
C GLU A 60 -5.20 -25.62 29.52
N VAL A 61 -5.81 -26.69 29.00
CA VAL A 61 -6.34 -26.71 27.63
C VAL A 61 -7.43 -25.66 27.42
N ARG A 62 -8.26 -25.35 28.44
CA ARG A 62 -9.28 -24.30 28.33
C ARG A 62 -8.65 -22.92 28.24
N GLU A 63 -7.64 -22.64 29.05
CA GLU A 63 -6.93 -21.36 29.01
C GLU A 63 -6.15 -21.19 27.70
N ILE A 64 -5.37 -22.20 27.27
CA ILE A 64 -4.65 -22.15 25.99
C ILE A 64 -5.61 -21.92 24.83
N ARG A 65 -6.77 -22.61 24.81
CA ARG A 65 -7.77 -22.39 23.75
C ARG A 65 -8.38 -20.99 23.81
N LYS A 66 -8.49 -20.38 24.99
CA LYS A 66 -9.00 -19.02 25.15
C LYS A 66 -7.96 -18.02 24.63
N GLU A 67 -6.72 -18.12 25.09
CA GLU A 67 -5.61 -17.29 24.63
C GLU A 67 -5.41 -17.41 23.11
N GLN A 68 -5.51 -18.62 22.56
CA GLN A 68 -5.43 -18.84 21.12
C GLN A 68 -6.56 -18.13 20.36
N ARG A 69 -7.80 -18.17 20.86
CA ARG A 69 -8.92 -17.46 20.22
C ARG A 69 -8.70 -15.95 20.26
N GLU A 70 -8.32 -15.41 21.42
CA GLU A 70 -8.05 -13.99 21.59
C GLU A 70 -6.89 -13.53 20.69
N ALA A 71 -5.80 -14.31 20.60
CA ALA A 71 -4.67 -14.02 19.73
C ALA A 71 -5.05 -14.06 18.24
N VAL A 72 -5.88 -15.01 17.82
CA VAL A 72 -6.37 -15.10 16.43
C VAL A 72 -7.30 -13.92 16.10
N GLU A 73 -8.20 -13.55 17.02
CA GLU A 73 -9.08 -12.39 16.85
C GLU A 73 -8.29 -11.09 16.75
N GLU A 74 -7.30 -10.88 17.63
CA GLU A 74 -6.42 -9.72 17.58
C GLU A 74 -5.59 -9.68 16.29
N PHE A 75 -5.03 -10.83 15.88
CA PHE A 75 -4.28 -10.93 14.65
C PHE A 75 -5.13 -10.59 13.43
N ASN A 76 -6.35 -11.14 13.34
CA ASN A 76 -7.28 -10.83 12.26
C ASN A 76 -7.67 -9.35 12.24
N LYS A 77 -7.93 -8.74 13.40
CA LYS A 77 -8.23 -7.30 13.50
C LYS A 77 -7.05 -6.46 12.99
N ARG A 78 -5.82 -6.80 13.41
CA ARG A 78 -4.62 -6.12 12.93
C ARG A 78 -4.42 -6.28 11.44
N LEU A 79 -4.72 -7.46 10.89
CA LEU A 79 -4.66 -7.72 9.46
C LEU A 79 -5.63 -6.82 8.69
N THR A 80 -6.90 -6.73 9.14
CA THR A 80 -7.88 -5.85 8.52
C THR A 80 -7.49 -4.37 8.59
N GLU A 81 -6.95 -3.90 9.73
CA GLU A 81 -6.47 -2.54 9.88
C GLU A 81 -5.26 -2.24 8.96
N ARG A 82 -4.37 -3.21 8.77
CA ARG A 82 -3.24 -3.10 7.82
C ARG A 82 -3.73 -3.05 6.39
N ASP A 83 -4.67 -3.90 5.99
CA ASP A 83 -5.23 -3.92 4.64
C ASP A 83 -5.94 -2.61 4.31
N GLU A 84 -6.77 -2.09 5.22
CA GLU A 84 -7.39 -0.77 5.06
C GLU A 84 -6.36 0.36 4.93
N THR A 85 -5.28 0.28 5.72
CA THR A 85 -4.20 1.26 5.65
C THR A 85 -3.48 1.18 4.29
N LEU A 86 -3.16 -0.03 3.82
CA LEU A 86 -2.53 -0.24 2.53
C LEU A 86 -3.39 0.28 1.38
N GLU A 87 -4.70 0.03 1.40
CA GLU A 87 -5.62 0.55 0.38
C GLU A 87 -5.69 2.08 0.40
N LYS A 88 -5.71 2.71 1.59
CA LYS A 88 -5.62 4.18 1.71
C LYS A 88 -4.31 4.72 1.14
N TRP A 89 -3.17 4.06 1.41
CA TRP A 89 -1.87 4.46 0.86
C TRP A 89 -1.82 4.31 -0.66
N LYS A 90 -2.34 3.22 -1.22
CA LYS A 90 -2.44 3.04 -2.68
C LYS A 90 -3.30 4.13 -3.32
N ALA A 91 -4.47 4.40 -2.77
CA ALA A 91 -5.36 5.46 -3.27
C ALA A 91 -4.69 6.84 -3.22
N ALA A 92 -4.03 7.17 -2.11
CA ALA A 92 -3.29 8.42 -1.97
C ALA A 92 -2.13 8.52 -2.98
N TYR A 93 -1.41 7.43 -3.21
CA TYR A 93 -0.32 7.39 -4.18
C TYR A 93 -0.82 7.56 -5.62
N GLU A 94 -1.91 6.87 -6.00
CA GLU A 94 -2.54 7.03 -7.33
C GLU A 94 -3.06 8.45 -7.56
N GLN A 95 -3.65 9.07 -6.53
CA GLN A 95 -4.05 10.48 -6.58
C GLN A 95 -2.84 11.39 -6.78
N ALA A 96 -1.76 11.19 -6.02
CA ALA A 96 -0.54 11.97 -6.16
C ALA A 96 0.08 11.81 -7.56
N ALA A 97 0.14 10.59 -8.08
CA ALA A 97 0.62 10.30 -9.43
C ALA A 97 -0.24 10.98 -10.51
N THR A 98 -1.56 10.97 -10.33
CA THR A 98 -2.50 11.65 -11.24
C THR A 98 -2.29 13.16 -11.23
N VAL A 99 -2.16 13.77 -10.04
CA VAL A 99 -1.88 15.20 -9.89
C VAL A 99 -0.55 15.57 -10.53
N ALA A 100 0.50 14.77 -10.31
CA ALA A 100 1.81 14.99 -10.91
C ALA A 100 1.73 14.98 -12.44
N ARG A 101 1.12 13.93 -13.04
CA ARG A 101 0.93 13.83 -14.49
C ARG A 101 0.12 15.00 -15.06
N SER A 102 -0.94 15.41 -14.36
CA SER A 102 -1.76 16.56 -14.76
C SER A 102 -0.95 17.86 -14.72
N LYS A 103 -0.14 18.08 -13.68
CA LYS A 103 0.72 19.26 -13.57
C LYS A 103 1.83 19.29 -14.61
N ASP A 104 2.40 18.14 -14.95
CA ASP A 104 3.41 18.05 -16.02
C ASP A 104 2.79 18.34 -17.39
N ALA A 105 1.57 17.85 -17.66
CA ALA A 105 0.84 18.17 -18.88
C ALA A 105 0.49 19.66 -18.97
N GLU A 106 0.03 20.27 -17.88
CA GLU A 106 -0.22 21.72 -17.81
C GLU A 106 1.06 22.53 -18.05
N ARG A 107 2.18 22.14 -17.44
CA ARG A 107 3.49 22.78 -17.64
C ARG A 107 3.93 22.71 -19.10
N ALA A 108 3.85 21.53 -19.72
CA ALA A 108 4.20 21.36 -21.12
C ALA A 108 3.34 22.22 -22.05
N LYS A 109 2.03 22.35 -21.75
CA LYS A 109 1.12 23.22 -22.49
C LYS A 109 1.53 24.70 -22.35
N PHE A 110 1.73 25.17 -21.13
CA PHE A 110 2.15 26.56 -20.90
C PHE A 110 3.51 26.89 -21.49
N GLU A 111 4.45 25.95 -21.48
CA GLU A 111 5.75 26.11 -22.13
C GLU A 111 5.60 26.23 -23.66
N GLY A 112 4.74 25.40 -24.27
CA GLY A 112 4.41 25.49 -25.69
C GLY A 112 3.77 26.83 -26.07
N GLU A 113 2.80 27.30 -25.28
CA GLU A 113 2.16 28.61 -25.47
C GLU A 113 3.17 29.75 -25.31
N ALA A 114 3.99 29.72 -24.26
CA ALA A 114 5.02 30.73 -24.01
C ALA A 114 6.04 30.80 -25.16
N ASN A 115 6.47 29.65 -25.69
CA ASN A 115 7.35 29.59 -26.85
C ASN A 115 6.70 30.18 -28.11
N THR A 116 5.42 29.87 -28.34
CA THR A 116 4.64 30.41 -29.46
C THR A 116 4.49 31.93 -29.35
N TYR A 117 4.12 32.44 -28.18
CA TYR A 117 4.04 33.88 -27.92
C TYR A 117 5.39 34.55 -28.11
N LYS A 118 6.47 33.98 -27.57
CA LYS A 118 7.83 34.52 -27.71
C LYS A 118 8.26 34.60 -29.18
N ALA A 119 7.94 33.58 -29.98
CA ALA A 119 8.21 33.58 -31.42
C ALA A 119 7.39 34.65 -32.14
N SER A 120 6.09 34.76 -31.84
CA SER A 120 5.21 35.79 -32.40
C SER A 120 5.69 37.20 -32.07
N THR A 121 6.01 37.49 -30.80
CA THR A 121 6.55 38.79 -30.38
C THR A 121 7.85 39.14 -31.10
N LYS A 122 8.79 38.19 -31.23
CA LYS A 122 10.01 38.40 -32.01
C LYS A 122 9.71 38.74 -33.47
N GLY A 123 8.76 38.03 -34.10
CA GLY A 123 8.29 38.31 -35.45
C GLY A 123 7.69 39.72 -35.58
N CYS A 124 6.82 40.12 -34.65
CA CYS A 124 6.22 41.45 -34.61
C CYS A 124 7.27 42.55 -34.46
N VAL A 125 8.25 42.38 -33.56
CA VAL A 125 9.34 43.35 -33.38
C VAL A 125 10.18 43.48 -34.65
N ALA A 126 10.50 42.37 -35.32
CA ALA A 126 11.25 42.39 -36.57
C ALA A 126 10.48 43.10 -37.69
N LYS A 127 9.20 42.75 -37.88
CA LYS A 127 8.31 43.36 -38.88
C LYS A 127 8.10 44.86 -38.62
N ASN A 128 7.94 45.26 -37.37
CA ASN A 128 7.84 46.67 -36.99
C ASN A 128 9.14 47.44 -37.30
N GLY A 129 10.30 46.83 -37.02
CA GLY A 129 11.59 47.40 -37.44
C GLY A 129 11.70 47.62 -38.95
N GLN A 130 11.21 46.67 -39.76
CA GLN A 130 11.17 46.79 -41.21
C GLN A 130 10.17 47.87 -41.68
N LEU A 131 9.00 47.97 -41.05
CA LEU A 131 8.02 49.04 -41.30
C LEU A 131 8.61 50.43 -41.03
N LEU A 132 9.29 50.62 -39.89
CA LEU A 132 9.96 51.87 -39.56
C LEU A 132 11.10 52.21 -40.53
N LYS A 133 11.80 51.19 -41.06
CA LYS A 133 12.82 51.40 -42.09
C LYS A 133 12.18 51.84 -43.41
N ALA A 134 11.17 51.14 -43.89
CA ALA A 134 10.44 51.49 -45.12
C ALA A 134 9.79 52.88 -45.02
N GLY A 135 9.22 53.23 -43.87
CA GLY A 135 8.66 54.57 -43.62
C GLY A 135 9.71 55.68 -43.66
N ARG A 136 10.92 55.45 -43.11
CA ARG A 136 12.03 56.39 -43.21
C ARG A 136 12.55 56.54 -44.64
N GLU A 137 12.69 55.43 -45.38
CA GLU A 137 13.07 55.45 -46.80
C GLU A 137 12.07 56.29 -47.62
N LEU A 138 10.77 56.15 -47.38
CA LEU A 138 9.74 56.94 -48.04
C LEU A 138 9.86 58.44 -47.74
N LEU A 139 10.01 58.81 -46.46
CA LEU A 139 10.16 60.21 -46.04
C LEU A 139 11.42 60.85 -46.64
N GLN A 140 12.54 60.12 -46.65
CA GLN A 140 13.79 60.60 -47.24
C GLN A 140 13.62 60.87 -48.75
N ARG A 141 13.06 59.92 -49.49
CA ARG A 141 12.81 60.11 -50.93
C ARG A 141 11.86 61.26 -51.23
N TYR A 142 10.84 61.47 -50.39
CA TYR A 142 9.94 62.62 -50.51
C TYR A 142 10.67 63.96 -50.31
N GLN A 143 11.59 64.03 -49.34
CA GLN A 143 12.44 65.20 -49.14
C GLN A 143 13.39 65.43 -50.32
N GLU A 144 14.03 64.37 -50.84
CA GLU A 144 14.93 64.44 -51.99
C GLU A 144 14.21 64.93 -53.26
N VAL A 145 12.98 64.46 -53.53
CA VAL A 145 12.14 64.96 -54.63
C VAL A 145 11.82 66.45 -54.43
N THR A 146 11.44 66.86 -53.21
CA THR A 146 11.10 68.26 -52.92
C THR A 146 12.30 69.20 -53.11
N ILE A 147 13.51 68.76 -52.73
CA ILE A 147 14.75 69.55 -52.91
C ILE A 147 15.16 69.56 -54.38
N GLY A 148 15.12 68.41 -55.06
CA GLY A 148 15.46 68.28 -56.48
C GLY A 148 14.53 69.08 -57.39
N ASP A 149 13.23 69.08 -57.11
CA ASP A 149 12.21 69.82 -57.87
C ASP A 149 12.25 71.34 -57.58
N MET A 150 12.78 71.76 -56.41
CA MET A 150 13.09 73.18 -56.16
C MET A 150 14.34 73.67 -56.90
N ILE A 151 15.32 72.79 -57.15
CA ILE A 151 16.57 73.12 -57.85
C ILE A 151 16.37 73.04 -59.37
N LEU A 152 15.62 72.06 -59.86
CA LEU A 152 15.23 71.90 -61.27
C LEU A 152 13.88 72.58 -61.49
N GLY A 153 13.91 73.90 -61.72
CA GLY A 153 12.71 74.67 -62.02
C GLY A 153 11.87 74.02 -63.12
N ARG A 154 10.72 73.47 -62.73
CA ARG A 154 9.55 73.16 -63.58
C ARG A 154 9.90 72.43 -64.89
N GLU A 155 10.16 71.12 -64.82
CA GLU A 155 10.30 70.29 -66.01
C GLU A 155 9.03 70.34 -66.90
N PRO A 156 9.18 70.49 -68.23
CA PRO A 156 8.07 70.42 -69.16
C PRO A 156 7.69 68.96 -69.46
N VAL A 157 6.55 68.52 -68.94
CA VAL A 157 5.62 67.51 -69.51
C VAL A 157 6.24 66.20 -70.04
N VAL A 158 7.22 65.59 -69.36
CA VAL A 158 7.59 64.19 -69.60
C VAL A 158 7.23 63.38 -68.36
N GLY A 159 6.14 62.63 -68.42
CA GLY A 159 5.56 61.88 -67.28
C GLY A 159 6.48 60.80 -66.67
N LEU A 160 7.72 60.67 -67.11
CA LEU A 160 8.74 59.76 -66.59
C LEU A 160 8.95 59.94 -65.08
N ARG A 161 9.15 61.18 -64.62
CA ARG A 161 9.34 61.47 -63.19
C ARG A 161 8.12 61.14 -62.34
N ARG A 162 6.91 61.31 -62.90
CA ARG A 162 5.65 60.89 -62.26
C ARG A 162 5.57 59.36 -62.11
N VAL A 163 6.00 58.62 -63.13
CA VAL A 163 6.04 57.15 -63.10
C VAL A 163 7.08 56.65 -62.10
N GLU A 164 8.26 57.28 -62.02
CA GLU A 164 9.29 56.95 -61.02
C GLU A 164 8.78 57.15 -59.58
N ILE A 165 8.07 58.25 -59.31
CA ILE A 165 7.44 58.51 -58.01
C ILE A 165 6.35 57.46 -57.72
N GLN A 166 5.51 57.13 -58.70
CA GLN A 166 4.45 56.12 -58.55
C GLN A 166 5.03 54.73 -58.27
N ASN A 167 6.07 54.32 -59.00
CA ASN A 167 6.77 53.05 -58.78
C ASN A 167 7.39 53.00 -57.38
N THR A 168 8.01 54.09 -56.94
CA THR A 168 8.59 54.18 -55.60
C THR A 168 7.53 54.06 -54.49
N ILE A 169 6.38 54.71 -54.67
CA ILE A 169 5.25 54.60 -53.72
C ILE A 169 4.68 53.19 -53.72
N GLN A 170 4.55 52.55 -54.89
CA GLN A 170 4.12 51.15 -55.00
C GLN A 170 5.10 50.20 -54.32
N ASP A 171 6.41 50.28 -54.62
CA ASP A 171 7.45 49.47 -53.98
C ASP A 171 7.44 49.63 -52.45
N THR A 172 7.25 50.86 -51.96
CA THR A 172 7.17 51.11 -50.51
C THR A 172 5.89 50.55 -49.91
N ARG A 173 4.76 50.71 -50.60
CA ARG A 173 3.47 50.12 -50.19
C ARG A 173 3.58 48.59 -50.11
N ASP A 174 4.20 47.95 -51.09
CA ASP A 174 4.36 46.50 -51.15
C ASP A 174 5.26 46.02 -50.00
N LYS A 175 6.40 46.70 -49.77
CA LYS A 175 7.24 46.45 -48.59
C LYS A 175 6.46 46.56 -47.28
N MET A 176 5.57 47.55 -47.13
CA MET A 176 4.76 47.71 -45.92
C MET A 176 3.69 46.62 -45.79
N LEU A 177 3.06 46.20 -46.90
CA LEU A 177 2.08 45.12 -46.93
C LEU A 177 2.69 43.77 -46.54
N ASP A 178 3.91 43.49 -46.99
CA ASP A 178 4.66 42.27 -46.63
C ASP A 178 4.97 42.17 -45.12
N GLN A 179 5.07 43.32 -44.44
CA GLN A 179 5.29 43.37 -42.99
C GLN A 179 4.00 43.32 -42.17
N LYS A 180 2.82 43.21 -42.80
CA LYS A 180 1.57 43.07 -42.06
C LYS A 180 1.63 41.80 -41.20
N VAL A 181 1.27 41.94 -39.93
CA VAL A 181 1.13 40.80 -39.02
C VAL A 181 -0.29 40.27 -39.18
N THR A 182 -0.42 38.99 -39.50
CA THR A 182 -1.69 38.27 -39.49
C THR A 182 -1.86 37.62 -38.12
N PRO A 183 -3.05 37.73 -37.49
CA PRO A 183 -3.33 37.11 -36.19
C PRO A 183 -3.20 35.58 -36.21
#